data_AF-A0A926MEK5-F1
#
_entry.id   AF-A0A926MEK5-F1
#
_cell.length_a   1.000
_cell.length_b   1.000
_cell.length_c   1.000
_cell.angle_alpha   90.00
_cell.angle_beta   90.00
_cell.angle_gamma   90.00
#
_symmetry.space_group_name_H-M   'P 1'
#
loop_
_entity.id
_entity.type
_entity.pdbx_description
1 polymer ?
#
loop_
_entity_poly.entity_id
_entity_poly.type
_entity_poly.pdbx_seq_one_letter_code
_entity_poly.pdbx_strand_id
1 'polypeptide(L)'
;MNLILFTFIVLLGFTSYYFGRKKAYTIQSTKKRLTALPQFYGYYLAIWCAIPAFIIFSLWAIFEPTIVKLLILSDYSNQGYLDDELNLIYEKTKALSRGQFTGEITPFIEASAEKYLSLRSIAQSSKVVIVLSAIIASVAYAYKRISSNSRTREPVEKFLNAVLFTASLAAILTTVGIVFSLIFQTIDFFKVIP
;
A
#
# COMPACT_ATOMS: atom_id res chain seq x y z
N MET A 1 0.03 0.00 -13.76
CA MET A 1 1.23 -0.45 -13.01
C MET A 1 0.96 -0.79 -11.55
N ASN A 2 0.21 0.03 -10.77
CA ASN A 2 -0.11 -0.27 -9.37
C ASN A 2 -0.77 -1.65 -9.17
N LEU A 3 -1.76 -1.99 -10.02
CA LEU A 3 -2.42 -3.31 -9.99
C LEU A 3 -1.44 -4.45 -10.24
N ILE A 4 -0.53 -4.30 -11.21
CA ILE A 4 0.49 -5.31 -11.55
C ILE A 4 1.38 -5.56 -10.34
N LEU A 5 1.87 -4.48 -9.71
CA LEU A 5 2.74 -4.57 -8.55
C LEU A 5 2.02 -5.17 -7.34
N PHE A 6 0.74 -4.82 -7.12
CA PHE A 6 -0.09 -5.46 -6.10
C PHE A 6 -0.25 -6.96 -6.34
N THR A 7 -0.62 -7.37 -7.56
CA THR A 7 -0.76 -8.79 -7.91
C THR A 7 0.57 -9.55 -7.75
N PHE A 8 1.69 -8.90 -8.05
CA PHE A 8 3.02 -9.47 -7.89
C PHE A 8 3.39 -9.71 -6.42
N ILE A 9 3.08 -8.75 -5.53
CA ILE A 9 3.28 -8.91 -4.07
C ILE A 9 2.48 -10.10 -3.55
N VAL A 10 1.22 -10.23 -3.96
CA VAL A 10 0.34 -11.34 -3.55
C VAL A 10 0.91 -12.68 -4.02
N LEU A 11 1.32 -12.76 -5.29
CA LEU A 11 1.88 -13.98 -5.88
C LEU A 11 3.18 -14.38 -5.16
N LEU A 12 4.07 -13.42 -4.88
CA LEU A 12 5.28 -13.66 -4.10
C LEU A 12 5.00 -14.12 -2.67
N GLY A 13 3.95 -13.58 -2.03
CA GLY A 13 3.48 -14.04 -0.72
C GLY A 13 3.10 -15.53 -0.73
N PHE A 14 2.36 -15.97 -1.75
CA PHE A 14 1.99 -17.38 -1.92
C PHE A 14 3.21 -18.28 -2.19
N THR A 15 4.15 -17.85 -3.04
CA THR A 15 5.37 -18.63 -3.28
C THR A 15 6.23 -18.70 -2.01
N SER A 16 6.33 -17.61 -1.27
CA SER A 16 7.04 -17.50 0.00
C SER A 16 6.51 -18.51 1.03
N TYR A 17 5.19 -18.66 1.13
CA TYR A 17 4.57 -19.69 1.99
C TYR A 17 5.09 -21.09 1.68
N TYR A 18 5.14 -21.46 0.40
CA TYR A 18 5.59 -22.79 -0.02
C TYR A 18 7.08 -23.03 0.29
N PHE A 19 7.92 -22.02 0.09
CA PHE A 19 9.34 -22.07 0.46
C PHE A 19 9.56 -22.21 1.97
N GLY A 20 8.83 -21.44 2.79
CA GLY A 20 8.91 -21.51 4.25
C GLY A 20 8.51 -22.90 4.77
N ARG A 21 7.46 -23.48 4.19
CA ARG A 21 6.99 -24.83 4.53
C ARG A 21 7.99 -25.91 4.15
N LYS A 22 8.56 -25.86 2.93
CA LYS A 22 9.60 -26.80 2.48
C LYS A 22 10.79 -26.82 3.43
N LYS A 23 11.26 -25.64 3.84
CA LYS A 23 12.40 -25.50 4.75
C LYS A 23 12.14 -26.14 6.12
N ALA A 24 10.93 -26.01 6.65
CA ALA A 24 10.57 -26.64 7.93
C ALA A 24 10.66 -28.18 7.86
N TYR A 25 10.23 -28.79 6.76
CA TYR A 25 10.38 -30.24 6.54
C TYR A 25 11.85 -30.66 6.45
N THR A 26 12.71 -29.87 5.78
CA THR A 26 14.16 -30.14 5.74
C THR A 26 14.78 -30.14 7.14
N ILE A 27 14.42 -29.18 7.99
CA ILE A 27 14.93 -29.09 9.38
C ILE A 27 14.45 -30.28 10.22
N GLN A 28 13.21 -30.73 10.02
CA GLN A 28 12.65 -31.92 10.68
C GLN A 28 13.42 -33.19 10.33
N SER A 29 13.83 -33.33 9.07
CA SER A 29 14.64 -34.46 8.59
C SER A 29 16.02 -34.54 9.25
N THR A 30 16.55 -33.42 9.78
CA THR A 30 17.87 -33.36 10.46
C THR A 30 17.81 -33.73 11.96
N LYS A 31 16.75 -34.43 12.40
CA LYS A 31 16.52 -34.83 13.83
C LYS A 31 16.49 -33.68 14.85
N LYS A 32 16.43 -32.41 14.41
CA LYS A 32 16.19 -31.27 15.32
C LYS A 32 14.70 -31.15 15.60
N ARG A 33 14.33 -31.06 16.88
CA ARG A 33 12.94 -30.76 17.28
C ARG A 33 12.53 -29.38 16.74
N LEU A 34 11.44 -29.34 15.99
CA LEU A 34 10.82 -28.08 15.56
C LEU A 34 10.14 -27.40 16.74
N THR A 35 10.20 -26.07 16.77
CA THR A 35 9.52 -25.26 17.80
C THR A 35 8.05 -24.98 17.48
N ALA A 36 7.62 -25.20 16.23
CA ALA A 36 6.25 -25.02 15.75
C ALA A 36 5.89 -26.02 14.64
N LEU A 37 4.61 -26.14 14.29
CA LEU A 37 4.19 -26.95 13.13
C LEU A 37 4.75 -26.36 11.83
N PRO A 38 5.07 -27.19 10.81
CA PRO A 38 5.62 -26.74 9.53
C PRO A 38 4.82 -25.63 8.83
N GLN A 39 3.50 -25.59 9.04
CA GLN A 39 2.63 -24.55 8.49
C GLN A 39 2.95 -23.15 9.04
N PHE A 40 3.33 -23.01 10.31
CA PHE A 40 3.68 -21.71 10.92
C PHE A 40 4.92 -21.08 10.30
N TYR A 41 5.88 -21.88 9.83
CA TYR A 41 7.06 -21.37 9.12
C TYR A 41 6.69 -20.80 7.74
N GLY A 42 5.72 -21.41 7.07
CA GLY A 42 5.15 -20.88 5.82
C GLY A 42 4.42 -19.55 6.07
N TYR A 43 3.51 -19.52 7.05
CA TYR A 43 2.80 -18.29 7.41
C TYR A 43 3.74 -17.16 7.80
N TYR A 44 4.77 -17.46 8.59
CA TYR A 44 5.78 -16.49 9.00
C TYR A 44 6.52 -15.86 7.81
N LEU A 45 6.96 -16.66 6.82
CA LEU A 45 7.65 -16.15 5.63
C LEU A 45 6.71 -15.32 4.74
N ALA A 46 5.45 -15.75 4.60
CA ALA A 46 4.45 -15.04 3.82
C ALA A 46 4.10 -13.67 4.45
N ILE A 47 3.90 -13.63 5.77
CA ILE A 47 3.63 -12.40 6.54
C ILE A 47 4.78 -11.41 6.39
N TRP A 48 6.03 -11.84 6.56
CA TRP A 48 7.20 -10.98 6.39
C TRP A 48 7.46 -10.56 4.94
N CYS A 49 6.95 -11.30 3.96
CA CYS A 49 7.01 -10.89 2.56
C CYS A 49 5.95 -9.82 2.25
N ALA A 50 4.70 -10.08 2.62
CA ALA A 50 3.56 -9.28 2.20
C ALA A 50 3.42 -7.99 3.01
N ILE A 51 3.56 -8.03 4.34
CA ILE A 51 3.24 -6.88 5.21
C ILE A 51 4.19 -5.72 4.98
N PRO A 52 5.53 -5.86 5.06
CA PRO A 52 6.43 -4.74 4.86
C PRO A 52 6.31 -4.13 3.46
N ALA A 53 6.14 -4.99 2.44
CA ALA A 53 5.93 -4.56 1.06
C ALA A 53 4.63 -3.77 0.90
N PHE A 54 3.55 -4.24 1.52
CA PHE A 54 2.26 -3.55 1.47
C PHE A 54 2.28 -2.21 2.20
N ILE A 55 2.95 -2.12 3.35
CA ILE A 55 3.12 -0.85 4.09
C ILE A 55 3.84 0.17 3.21
N ILE A 56 4.98 -0.21 2.63
CA ILE A 56 5.78 0.68 1.76
C ILE A 56 5.00 1.08 0.51
N PHE A 57 4.31 0.13 -0.12
CA PHE A 57 3.48 0.39 -1.29
C PHE A 57 2.35 1.37 -0.98
N SER A 58 1.65 1.18 0.15
CA SER A 58 0.54 2.03 0.58
C SER A 58 1.03 3.43 0.94
N LEU A 59 2.16 3.52 1.67
CA LEU A 59 2.80 4.79 1.98
C LEU A 59 3.18 5.54 0.69
N TRP A 60 3.87 4.87 -0.24
CA TRP A 60 4.23 5.48 -1.51
C TRP A 60 3.01 5.95 -2.30
N ALA A 61 1.91 5.20 -2.31
CA ALA A 61 0.68 5.59 -3.01
C ALA A 61 0.05 6.88 -2.45
N ILE A 62 0.20 7.14 -1.15
CA ILE A 62 -0.27 8.37 -0.50
C ILE A 62 0.68 9.54 -0.79
N PHE A 63 2.00 9.32 -0.75
CA PHE A 63 2.99 10.38 -0.87
C PHE A 63 3.35 10.77 -2.32
N GLU A 64 3.32 9.82 -3.27
CA GLU A 64 3.63 10.04 -4.70
C GLU A 64 2.89 11.26 -5.30
N PRO A 65 1.55 11.39 -5.22
CA PRO A 65 0.86 12.53 -5.84
C PRO A 65 1.25 13.86 -5.22
N THR A 66 1.47 13.90 -3.90
CA THR A 66 1.86 15.11 -3.16
C THR A 66 3.27 15.56 -3.54
N ILE A 67 4.23 14.63 -3.59
CA ILE A 67 5.62 14.93 -3.97
C ILE A 67 5.69 15.45 -5.40
N VAL A 68 5.02 14.78 -6.35
CA VAL A 68 5.01 15.21 -7.77
C VAL A 68 4.38 16.59 -7.91
N LYS A 69 3.29 16.87 -7.19
CA LYS A 69 2.64 18.18 -7.18
C LYS A 69 3.58 19.27 -6.66
N LEU A 70 4.24 19.05 -5.52
CA LEU A 70 5.17 20.01 -4.92
C LEU A 70 6.37 20.33 -5.84
N LEU A 71 6.95 19.31 -6.49
CA LEU A 71 8.09 19.46 -7.41
C LEU A 71 7.74 20.16 -8.72
N ILE A 72 6.46 20.16 -9.09
CA ILE A 72 5.98 20.95 -10.22
C ILE A 72 5.78 22.37 -9.71
N LEU A 73 4.94 22.56 -8.69
CA LEU A 73 4.60 23.88 -8.13
C LEU A 73 5.80 24.72 -7.69
N SER A 74 6.91 24.09 -7.29
CA SER A 74 8.15 24.81 -6.93
C SER A 74 8.69 25.70 -8.06
N ASP A 75 8.47 25.33 -9.32
CA ASP A 75 8.92 26.12 -10.47
C ASP A 75 8.06 27.37 -10.70
N TYR A 76 6.81 27.36 -10.19
CA TYR A 76 5.79 28.39 -10.41
C TYR A 76 5.66 29.33 -9.22
N SER A 77 6.04 28.88 -8.01
CA SER A 77 6.00 29.64 -6.75
C SER A 77 6.69 31.01 -6.85
N ASN A 78 7.78 31.10 -7.59
CA ASN A 78 8.55 32.35 -7.73
C ASN A 78 7.94 33.38 -8.69
N GLN A 79 6.83 33.06 -9.37
CA GLN A 79 6.18 33.94 -10.35
C GLN A 79 5.02 34.76 -9.77
N GLY A 80 4.75 34.65 -8.46
CA GLY A 80 3.76 35.49 -7.76
C GLY A 80 2.30 35.09 -7.96
N TYR A 81 2.02 33.86 -8.42
CA TYR A 81 0.66 33.34 -8.53
C TYR A 81 0.02 33.04 -7.17
N LEU A 82 -1.30 33.17 -7.11
CA LEU A 82 -2.11 32.72 -5.97
C LEU A 82 -2.22 31.18 -5.94
N ASP A 83 -2.44 30.61 -4.75
CA ASP A 83 -2.52 29.15 -4.55
C ASP A 83 -3.59 28.46 -5.42
N ASP A 84 -4.72 29.15 -5.65
CA ASP A 84 -5.81 28.63 -6.47
C ASP A 84 -5.46 28.59 -7.97
N GLU A 85 -4.74 29.59 -8.46
CA GLU A 85 -4.26 29.63 -9.85
C GLU A 85 -3.20 28.56 -10.11
N LEU A 86 -2.30 28.35 -9.14
CA LEU A 86 -1.30 27.28 -9.16
C LEU A 86 -1.95 25.89 -9.23
N ASN A 87 -3.01 25.66 -8.44
CA ASN A 87 -3.73 24.39 -8.47
C ASN A 87 -4.45 24.17 -9.80
N LEU A 88 -5.02 25.23 -10.39
CA LEU A 88 -5.64 25.17 -11.71
C LEU A 88 -4.61 24.85 -12.81
N ILE A 89 -3.44 25.48 -12.79
CA ILE A 89 -2.34 25.20 -13.72
C ILE A 89 -1.86 23.75 -13.60
N TYR A 90 -1.73 23.25 -12.37
CA TYR A 90 -1.38 21.85 -12.12
C TYR A 90 -2.41 20.88 -12.70
N GLU A 91 -3.70 21.12 -12.48
CA GLU A 91 -4.75 20.23 -13.02
C GLU A 91 -4.83 20.31 -14.55
N LYS A 92 -4.62 21.48 -15.17
CA LYS A 92 -4.49 21.61 -16.64
C LYS A 92 -3.29 20.81 -17.17
N THR A 93 -2.14 20.94 -16.53
CA THR A 93 -0.91 20.20 -16.88
C THR A 93 -1.12 18.68 -16.78
N LYS A 94 -1.76 18.24 -15.69
CA LYS A 94 -2.10 16.84 -15.46
C LYS A 94 -3.11 16.32 -16.48
N ALA A 95 -4.10 17.11 -16.87
CA ALA A 95 -5.04 16.77 -17.94
C ALA A 95 -4.33 16.64 -19.30
N LEU A 96 -3.40 17.56 -19.62
CA LEU A 96 -2.63 17.53 -20.87
C LEU A 96 -1.74 16.28 -20.93
N SER A 97 -1.04 15.96 -19.84
CA SER A 97 -0.20 14.75 -19.75
C SER A 97 -0.96 13.44 -19.93
N ARG A 98 -2.30 13.45 -19.75
CA ARG A 98 -3.18 12.29 -19.95
C ARG A 98 -3.80 12.25 -21.36
N GLY A 99 -3.52 13.24 -22.20
CA GLY A 99 -4.16 13.40 -23.50
C GLY A 99 -5.64 13.81 -23.41
N GLN A 100 -6.07 14.38 -22.28
CA GLN A 100 -7.46 14.75 -22.00
C GLN A 100 -7.68 16.27 -22.04
N PHE A 101 -6.68 17.05 -22.43
CA PHE A 101 -6.77 18.50 -22.45
C PHE A 101 -7.26 19.01 -23.81
N THR A 102 -8.33 19.80 -23.78
CA THR A 102 -9.01 20.33 -24.97
C THR A 102 -8.95 21.87 -25.04
N GLY A 103 -8.15 22.51 -24.18
CA GLY A 103 -7.98 23.97 -24.15
C GLY A 103 -6.80 24.45 -25.00
N GLU A 104 -6.51 25.75 -24.92
CA GLU A 104 -5.33 26.33 -25.58
C GLU A 104 -4.04 25.78 -24.96
N ILE A 105 -3.23 25.14 -25.80
CA ILE A 105 -1.91 24.62 -25.42
C ILE A 105 -0.96 25.80 -25.49
N THR A 106 -0.72 26.43 -24.34
CA THR A 106 0.36 27.41 -24.23
C THR A 106 1.69 26.66 -24.15
N PRO A 107 2.80 27.22 -24.69
CA PRO A 107 4.14 26.61 -24.61
C PRO A 107 4.55 26.27 -23.17
N PHE A 108 3.98 27.01 -22.21
CA PHE A 108 4.17 26.82 -20.79
C PHE A 108 3.54 25.54 -20.26
N ILE A 109 2.27 25.25 -20.59
CA ILE A 109 1.58 24.02 -20.14
C ILE A 109 2.21 22.79 -20.78
N GLU A 110 2.70 22.91 -22.02
CA GLU A 110 3.41 21.84 -22.73
C GLU A 110 4.72 21.45 -22.02
N ALA A 111 5.59 22.41 -21.71
CA ALA A 111 6.82 22.17 -20.97
C ALA A 111 6.55 21.56 -19.57
N SER A 112 5.49 22.03 -18.92
CA SER A 112 5.02 21.52 -17.63
C SER A 112 4.56 20.06 -17.72
N ALA A 113 3.88 19.69 -18.81
CA ALA A 113 3.35 18.35 -19.02
C ALA A 113 4.47 17.35 -19.33
N GLU A 114 5.48 17.75 -20.10
CA GLU A 114 6.67 16.93 -20.33
C GLU A 114 7.42 16.65 -19.02
N LYS A 115 7.62 17.68 -18.18
CA LYS A 115 8.20 17.53 -16.84
C LYS A 115 7.35 16.63 -15.94
N TYR A 116 6.02 16.75 -15.99
CA TYR A 116 5.12 15.87 -15.25
C TYR A 116 5.32 14.40 -15.64
N LEU A 117 5.45 14.11 -16.95
CA LEU A 117 5.66 12.76 -17.44
C LEU A 117 7.01 12.17 -16.97
N SER A 118 8.08 12.96 -17.00
CA SER A 118 9.40 12.50 -16.55
C SER A 118 9.44 12.26 -15.04
N LEU A 119 8.92 13.19 -14.23
CA LEU A 119 8.81 13.03 -12.77
C LEU A 119 7.95 11.83 -12.40
N ARG A 120 6.81 11.65 -13.08
CA ARG A 120 5.93 10.50 -12.87
C ARG A 120 6.62 9.19 -13.23
N SER A 121 7.38 9.14 -14.33
CA SER A 121 8.14 7.96 -14.73
C SER A 121 9.22 7.58 -13.69
N ILE A 122 9.96 8.57 -13.20
CA ILE A 122 10.96 8.40 -12.14
C ILE A 122 10.29 7.88 -10.86
N ALA A 123 9.24 8.57 -10.37
CA ALA A 123 8.54 8.18 -9.16
C ALA A 123 7.97 6.76 -9.23
N GLN A 124 7.44 6.38 -10.39
CA GLN A 124 6.92 5.04 -10.63
C GLN A 124 8.02 3.98 -10.65
N SER A 125 9.18 4.27 -11.26
CA SER A 125 10.33 3.35 -11.29
C SER A 125 10.95 3.19 -9.90
N SER A 126 11.11 4.30 -9.16
CA SER A 126 11.60 4.29 -7.77
C SER A 126 10.71 3.45 -6.87
N LYS A 127 9.37 3.55 -7.00
CA LYS A 127 8.44 2.69 -6.24
C LYS A 127 8.73 1.20 -6.44
N VAL A 128 8.92 0.78 -7.70
CA VAL A 128 9.18 -0.63 -8.02
C VAL A 128 10.46 -1.10 -7.33
N VAL A 129 11.54 -0.33 -7.44
CA VAL A 129 12.84 -0.65 -6.83
C VAL A 129 12.74 -0.72 -5.31
N ILE A 130 12.07 0.25 -4.67
CA ILE A 130 11.93 0.32 -3.21
C ILE A 130 11.09 -0.86 -2.69
N VAL A 131 9.97 -1.18 -3.34
CA VAL A 131 9.14 -2.32 -2.93
C VAL A 131 9.89 -3.65 -3.12
N LEU A 132 10.56 -3.85 -4.26
CA LEU A 132 11.31 -5.09 -4.52
C LEU A 132 12.46 -5.28 -3.54
N SER A 133 13.25 -4.24 -3.28
CA SER A 133 14.34 -4.30 -2.31
C SER A 133 13.84 -4.61 -0.90
N ALA A 134 12.71 -4.02 -0.48
CA ALA A 134 12.09 -4.32 0.80
C ALA A 134 11.59 -5.78 0.90
N ILE A 135 11.01 -6.33 -0.17
CA ILE A 135 10.62 -7.74 -0.24
C ILE A 135 11.84 -8.63 -0.05
N ILE A 136 12.91 -8.39 -0.81
CA ILE A 136 14.14 -9.18 -0.76
C ILE A 136 14.74 -9.14 0.65
N ALA A 137 14.87 -7.94 1.24
CA ALA A 137 15.40 -7.77 2.59
C ALA A 137 14.56 -8.50 3.64
N SER A 138 13.24 -8.36 3.57
CA SER A 138 12.31 -8.95 4.55
C SER A 138 12.26 -10.47 4.45
N VAL A 139 12.25 -11.02 3.23
CA VAL A 139 12.30 -12.47 3.00
C VAL A 139 13.64 -13.04 3.44
N ALA A 140 14.76 -12.37 3.13
CA ALA A 140 16.09 -12.81 3.58
C ALA A 140 16.18 -12.84 5.12
N TYR A 141 15.69 -11.80 5.79
CA TYR A 141 15.62 -11.73 7.25
C TYR A 141 14.77 -12.87 7.83
N ALA A 142 13.56 -13.07 7.30
CA ALA A 142 12.66 -14.12 7.75
C ALA A 142 13.26 -15.52 7.50
N TYR A 143 13.88 -15.73 6.34
CA TYR A 143 14.51 -16.99 5.98
C TYR A 143 15.67 -17.33 6.92
N LYS A 144 16.52 -16.36 7.29
CA LYS A 144 17.60 -16.53 8.27
C LYS A 144 17.05 -16.92 9.65
N ARG A 145 15.97 -16.28 10.08
CA ARG A 145 15.31 -16.53 11.36
C ARG A 145 14.66 -17.93 11.43
N ILE A 146 14.15 -18.44 10.31
CA ILE A 146 13.67 -19.83 10.18
C ILE A 146 14.83 -20.84 10.30
N SER A 147 15.98 -20.62 9.64
CA SER A 147 17.12 -21.55 9.76
C SER A 147 17.69 -21.65 11.17
N SER A 148 17.54 -20.60 11.99
CA SER A 148 17.95 -20.61 13.39
C SER A 148 17.00 -21.38 14.32
N ASN A 149 15.94 -22.00 13.79
CA ASN A 149 14.88 -22.68 14.55
C ASN A 149 14.28 -21.81 15.68
N SER A 150 14.18 -20.50 15.43
CA SER A 150 13.58 -19.57 16.41
C SER A 150 12.06 -19.80 16.53
N ARG A 151 11.46 -19.27 17.61
CA ARG A 151 10.02 -19.40 17.90
C ARG A 151 9.17 -18.63 16.88
N THR A 152 8.82 -19.27 15.76
CA THR A 152 8.07 -18.68 14.64
C THR A 152 6.56 -18.62 14.87
N ARG A 153 6.03 -19.28 15.91
CA ARG A 153 4.60 -19.33 16.24
C ARG A 153 4.05 -18.01 16.80
N GLU A 154 4.71 -17.47 17.82
CA GLU A 154 4.28 -16.26 18.53
C GLU A 154 4.01 -15.05 17.60
N PRO A 155 4.91 -14.67 16.66
CA PRO A 155 4.64 -13.53 15.77
C PRO A 155 3.47 -13.77 14.80
N VAL A 156 3.23 -15.02 14.37
CA VAL A 156 2.09 -15.36 13.50
C VAL A 156 0.79 -15.24 14.28
N GLU A 157 0.73 -15.75 15.51
CA GLU A 157 -0.47 -15.65 16.36
C GLU A 157 -0.79 -14.19 16.71
N LYS A 158 0.22 -13.39 17.06
CA LYS A 158 0.03 -11.94 17.28
C LYS A 158 -0.56 -11.24 16.05
N PHE A 159 -0.07 -11.57 14.86
CA PHE A 159 -0.61 -11.01 13.62
C PHE A 159 -2.07 -11.43 13.38
N LEU A 160 -2.38 -12.72 13.50
CA LEU A 160 -3.75 -13.21 13.32
C LEU A 160 -4.72 -12.59 14.33
N ASN A 161 -4.33 -12.50 15.60
CA ASN A 161 -5.14 -11.86 16.63
C ASN A 161 -5.37 -10.38 16.34
N ALA A 162 -4.36 -9.65 15.84
CA ALA A 162 -4.53 -8.26 15.44
C ALA A 162 -5.52 -8.11 14.27
N VAL A 163 -5.43 -8.97 13.26
CA VAL A 163 -6.38 -8.98 12.11
C VAL A 163 -7.80 -9.28 12.58
N LEU A 164 -7.99 -10.32 13.39
CA LEU A 164 -9.29 -10.69 13.93
C LEU A 164 -9.89 -9.60 14.82
N PHE A 165 -9.07 -8.98 15.68
CA PHE A 165 -9.49 -7.87 16.53
C PHE A 165 -9.95 -6.67 15.69
N THR A 166 -9.17 -6.30 14.67
CA THR A 166 -9.49 -5.17 13.79
C THR A 166 -10.77 -5.45 12.98
N ALA A 167 -10.93 -6.67 12.48
CA ALA A 167 -12.13 -7.08 11.74
C ALA A 167 -13.38 -7.06 12.63
N SER A 168 -13.28 -7.59 13.85
CA SER A 168 -14.39 -7.56 14.82
C SER A 168 -14.75 -6.13 15.22
N LEU A 169 -13.75 -5.27 15.43
CA LEU A 169 -13.97 -3.86 15.77
C LEU A 169 -14.70 -3.13 14.63
N ALA A 170 -14.28 -3.34 13.38
CA ALA A 170 -14.93 -2.77 12.20
C ALA A 170 -16.38 -3.26 12.06
N ALA A 171 -16.65 -4.55 12.34
CA ALA A 171 -18.00 -5.10 12.31
C ALA A 171 -18.92 -4.41 13.33
N ILE A 172 -18.46 -4.25 14.58
CA ILE A 172 -19.22 -3.57 15.64
C ILE A 172 -19.44 -2.10 15.28
N LEU A 173 -18.44 -1.40 14.75
CA LEU A 173 -18.57 0.00 14.37
C LEU A 173 -19.59 0.18 13.23
N THR A 174 -19.65 -0.78 12.31
CA THR A 174 -20.60 -0.79 11.20
C THR A 174 -22.03 -1.01 11.70
N THR A 175 -22.26 -1.96 12.62
CA THR A 175 -23.60 -2.17 13.18
C THR A 175 -24.10 -0.95 13.95
N VAL A 176 -23.22 -0.33 14.73
CA VAL A 176 -23.51 0.93 15.44
C VAL A 176 -23.83 2.05 14.45
N GLY A 177 -23.05 2.19 13.37
CA GLY A 177 -23.30 3.19 12.33
C GLY A 177 -24.67 3.03 11.65
N ILE A 178 -25.07 1.79 11.35
CA ILE A 178 -26.39 1.49 10.79
C ILE A 178 -27.50 1.90 11.77
N VAL A 179 -27.37 1.54 13.05
CA VAL A 179 -28.37 1.88 14.08
C VAL A 179 -28.51 3.39 14.22
N PHE A 180 -27.40 4.14 14.31
CA PHE A 180 -27.46 5.60 14.37
C PHE A 180 -28.11 6.20 13.12
N SER A 181 -27.79 5.68 11.94
CA SER A 181 -28.42 6.15 10.69
C SER A 181 -29.95 5.97 10.72
N LEU A 182 -30.43 4.84 11.22
CA LEU A 182 -31.88 4.58 11.33
C LEU A 182 -32.55 5.48 12.38
N ILE A 183 -31.89 5.75 13.50
CA ILE A 183 -32.41 6.66 14.54
C ILE A 183 -32.56 8.08 14.00
N PHE A 184 -31.54 8.63 13.33
CA PHE A 184 -31.62 9.98 12.75
C PHE A 184 -32.72 10.08 11.69
N GLN A 185 -32.84 9.09 10.79
CA GLN A 185 -33.93 9.04 9.81
C GLN A 185 -35.30 9.01 10.47
N THR A 186 -35.45 8.26 11.56
CA THR A 186 -36.70 8.16 12.30
C THR A 186 -37.07 9.49 12.97
N ILE A 187 -36.10 10.20 13.58
CA ILE A 187 -36.32 11.51 14.19
C ILE A 187 -36.75 12.54 13.12
N ASP A 188 -36.10 12.55 11.96
CA ASP A 188 -36.44 13.49 10.90
C ASP A 188 -37.81 13.17 10.27
N PHE A 189 -38.19 11.89 10.17
CA PHE A 189 -39.53 11.49 9.76
C PHE A 189 -40.62 12.05 10.69
N PHE A 190 -40.42 11.96 12.01
CA PHE A 190 -41.37 12.50 13.00
C PHE A 190 -41.40 14.03 13.07
N LYS A 191 -40.40 14.74 12.53
CA LYS A 191 -40.47 16.21 12.39
C LYS A 191 -41.31 16.65 11.20
N VAL A 192 -41.38 15.82 10.15
CA VAL A 192 -42.06 16.16 8.88
C VAL A 192 -43.55 15.80 8.94
N ILE A 193 -43.93 14.79 9.72
CA ILE A 193 -45.32 14.37 9.87
C ILE A 193 -45.87 14.96 11.19
N PRO A 194 -46.92 15.80 11.14
CA PRO A 194 -47.53 16.39 12.33
C PRO A 194 -48.30 15.37 13.19
#